data_AF-A0A816Y7T3-F1
#
_entry.id   AF-A0A816Y7T3-F1
#
_cell.length_a   1.000
_cell.length_b   1.000
_cell.length_c   1.000
_cell.angle_alpha   90.00
_cell.angle_beta   90.00
_cell.angle_gamma   90.00
#
_symmetry.space_group_name_H-M   'P 1'
#
loop_
_entity.id
_entity.type
_entity.pdbx_description
1 polymer ?
#
loop_
_entity_poly.entity_id
_entity_poly.type
_entity_poly.pdbx_seq_one_letter_code
_entity_poly.pdbx_strand_id
1 'polypeptide(L)'
;MCLHIDLYIVTIIFTLISSANLLRNDASINTVEEFLDTLINSSHYDRRIRPFFDQRRPCNVTMTIHINTISAINEVNMDYNTDLIFRQSWYDPRLNYSGTDWAKKSPQITLHYSLIDRIWVPDSFFRNAKEGKRSDITVPNRLIRIHLDGKVLYSQRLLLKLDCQMKLQKFPLDNQTCVVNIGSYGFGTTDLAFFWDETQNISAIRVNEDLEMPDFVLSNHEARYCNRTTATGTYTCLEVHLAFQRNVNLYIQQLYLPATLIVALSFVAFWVDYKSHPARTLLSLLCIVTLTTKAEGSFTCLLVVLHLKRLFGYYLVQVYIPSMLIVILSFVSFWIDHKSVPARISVGLLTVLTVTTQSSGIRSQLPRVSYIKAIDVWMSACLVFVFAGLLEYALVNVIARKGELRQQVRFSKEVIGNRLAQVHFYKKDDAQDGGEMMETLVHKSSGGDRSMTRNTSSHVQYSSMSNSNVTPATAPPPPPPPPPAIAVPQAARIAQPAKPVRDSAQFVDIVSAVLFPVAFIVFNIIYWMVYLNMHVEYVLK
;
A
#
# COMPACT_ATOMS: atom_id res chain seq x y z
N MET A 1 -6.93 39.54 -108.19
CA MET A 1 -5.73 39.14 -107.41
C MET A 1 -5.82 39.51 -105.91
N CYS A 2 -7.02 39.75 -105.33
CA CYS A 2 -7.13 40.11 -103.91
C CYS A 2 -7.59 38.94 -103.01
N LEU A 3 -8.63 38.19 -103.39
CA LEU A 3 -9.20 37.11 -102.55
C LEU A 3 -8.23 35.96 -102.18
N HIS A 4 -7.10 35.82 -102.87
CA HIS A 4 -6.15 34.74 -102.59
C HIS A 4 -5.19 35.06 -101.43
N ILE A 5 -5.08 36.34 -101.04
CA ILE A 5 -4.20 36.81 -99.95
C ILE A 5 -4.90 36.62 -98.60
N ASP A 6 -6.19 36.93 -98.51
CA ASP A 6 -6.97 36.83 -97.26
C ASP A 6 -7.00 35.40 -96.72
N LEU A 7 -7.18 34.39 -97.59
CA LEU A 7 -7.21 32.99 -97.18
C LEU A 7 -5.85 32.49 -96.65
N TYR A 8 -4.74 33.00 -97.22
CA TYR A 8 -3.39 32.66 -96.80
C TYR A 8 -3.05 33.29 -95.44
N ILE A 9 -3.48 34.52 -95.20
CA ILE A 9 -3.32 35.20 -93.91
C ILE A 9 -4.15 34.49 -92.83
N VAL A 10 -5.41 34.12 -93.12
CA VAL A 10 -6.26 33.39 -92.17
C VAL A 10 -5.67 32.03 -91.81
N THR A 11 -5.15 31.26 -92.77
CA THR A 11 -4.49 29.97 -92.48
C THR A 11 -3.20 30.15 -91.69
N ILE A 12 -2.35 31.13 -92.02
CA ILE A 12 -1.14 31.43 -91.23
C ILE A 12 -1.50 31.80 -89.79
N ILE A 13 -2.48 32.69 -89.58
CA ILE A 13 -2.96 33.06 -88.24
C ILE A 13 -3.52 31.84 -87.49
N PHE A 14 -4.29 30.97 -88.15
CA PHE A 14 -4.84 29.77 -87.52
C PHE A 14 -3.74 28.75 -87.14
N THR A 15 -2.72 28.58 -87.98
CA THR A 15 -1.55 27.73 -87.64
C THR A 15 -0.69 28.34 -86.54
N LEU A 16 -0.48 29.65 -86.51
CA LEU A 16 0.22 30.34 -85.43
C LEU A 16 -0.53 30.21 -84.10
N ILE A 17 -1.84 30.43 -84.08
CA ILE A 17 -2.68 30.24 -82.88
C ILE A 17 -2.68 28.77 -82.44
N SER A 18 -2.75 27.82 -83.38
CA SER A 18 -2.66 26.39 -83.07
C SER A 18 -1.30 26.01 -82.45
N SER A 19 -0.19 26.51 -83.01
CA SER A 19 1.15 26.28 -82.47
C SER A 19 1.41 26.98 -81.13
N ALA A 20 0.84 28.17 -80.91
CA ALA A 20 0.90 28.90 -79.65
C ALA A 20 0.10 28.20 -78.53
N ASN A 21 -1.04 27.58 -78.87
CA ASN A 21 -1.80 26.76 -77.93
C ASN A 21 -1.12 25.41 -77.64
N LEU A 22 -0.35 24.85 -78.58
CA LEU A 22 0.39 23.59 -78.35
C LEU A 22 1.61 23.77 -77.43
N LEU A 23 2.18 24.97 -77.35
CA LEU A 23 3.31 25.31 -76.47
C LEU A 23 2.90 25.88 -75.10
N ARG A 24 1.60 25.96 -74.79
CA ARG A 24 1.10 26.57 -73.55
C ARG A 24 0.29 25.60 -72.68
N ASN A 25 0.89 24.45 -72.39
CA ASN A 25 0.36 23.46 -71.45
C ASN A 25 1.35 23.01 -70.35
N ASP A 26 2.39 23.81 -70.08
CA ASP A 26 2.99 23.83 -68.74
C ASP A 26 2.01 24.55 -67.79
N ALA A 27 1.01 23.79 -67.35
CA ALA A 27 0.13 24.19 -66.26
C ALA A 27 0.95 24.17 -64.96
N SER A 28 1.56 25.31 -64.63
CA SER A 28 2.25 25.47 -63.34
C SER A 28 1.25 25.20 -62.22
N ILE A 29 1.46 24.13 -61.45
CA ILE A 29 0.54 23.75 -60.37
C ILE A 29 0.56 24.85 -59.30
N ASN A 30 -0.46 25.71 -59.35
CA ASN A 30 -0.41 27.01 -58.67
C ASN A 30 -0.85 26.90 -57.20
N THR A 31 -1.71 25.93 -56.87
CA THR A 31 -2.25 25.73 -55.53
C THR A 31 -1.64 24.51 -54.81
N VAL A 32 -1.66 24.52 -53.47
CA VAL A 32 -1.21 23.39 -52.65
C VAL A 32 -2.15 22.19 -52.80
N GLU A 33 -3.45 22.45 -52.93
CA GLU A 33 -4.51 21.43 -53.01
C GLU A 33 -4.37 20.57 -54.27
N GLU A 34 -4.28 21.21 -55.44
CA GLU A 34 -4.06 20.56 -56.73
C GLU A 34 -2.75 19.74 -56.76
N PHE A 35 -1.70 20.25 -56.10
CA PHE A 35 -0.45 19.49 -55.94
C PHE A 35 -0.61 18.24 -55.06
N LEU A 36 -1.34 18.35 -53.94
CA LEU A 36 -1.56 17.22 -53.05
C LEU A 36 -2.47 16.15 -53.65
N ASP A 37 -3.53 16.53 -54.38
CA ASP A 37 -4.38 15.58 -55.10
C ASP A 37 -3.64 14.96 -56.31
N THR A 38 -2.65 15.66 -56.90
CA THR A 38 -1.75 15.07 -57.90
C THR A 38 -0.78 14.07 -57.27
N LEU A 39 -0.16 14.42 -56.13
CA LEU A 39 0.83 13.58 -55.44
C LEU A 39 0.20 12.33 -54.82
N ILE A 40 -1.02 12.45 -54.28
CA ILE A 40 -1.80 11.38 -53.64
C ILE A 40 -2.98 10.97 -54.54
N ASN A 41 -2.78 11.01 -55.86
CA ASN A 41 -3.78 10.56 -56.84
C ASN A 41 -3.97 9.03 -56.72
N SER A 42 -5.21 8.57 -56.68
CA SER A 42 -5.56 7.14 -56.60
C SER A 42 -5.02 6.28 -57.75
N SER A 43 -4.66 6.90 -58.88
CA SER A 43 -4.04 6.22 -60.03
C SER A 43 -2.55 5.93 -59.84
N HIS A 44 -1.87 6.65 -58.94
CA HIS A 44 -0.42 6.56 -58.70
C HIS A 44 -0.10 6.05 -57.27
N TYR A 45 -0.95 6.35 -56.30
CA TYR A 45 -0.75 6.05 -54.89
C TYR A 45 -1.84 5.13 -54.33
N ASP A 46 -1.52 3.83 -54.17
CA ASP A 46 -2.36 2.91 -53.40
C ASP A 46 -1.86 2.79 -51.95
N ARG A 47 -2.63 3.35 -51.01
CA ARG A 47 -2.37 3.29 -49.56
C ARG A 47 -2.37 1.88 -48.97
N ARG A 48 -2.92 0.88 -49.67
CA ARG A 48 -2.97 -0.52 -49.20
C ARG A 48 -1.61 -1.21 -49.38
N ILE A 49 -0.78 -0.69 -50.28
CA ILE A 49 0.52 -1.26 -50.63
C ILE A 49 1.61 -0.52 -49.84
N ARG A 50 2.45 -1.29 -49.13
CA ARG A 50 3.58 -0.75 -48.37
C ARG A 50 4.66 -0.14 -49.28
N PRO A 51 5.42 0.87 -48.81
CA PRO A 51 6.63 1.30 -49.49
C PRO A 51 7.59 0.14 -49.77
N PHE A 52 8.30 0.23 -50.91
CA PHE A 52 9.33 -0.73 -51.34
C PHE A 52 8.86 -2.18 -51.58
N PHE A 53 7.56 -2.39 -51.81
CA PHE A 53 7.00 -3.72 -52.10
C PHE A 53 7.72 -4.40 -53.29
N ASP A 54 7.80 -3.73 -54.44
CA ASP A 54 8.43 -4.26 -55.66
C ASP A 54 9.94 -4.50 -55.50
N GLN A 55 10.58 -3.71 -54.64
CA GLN A 55 12.01 -3.79 -54.33
C GLN A 55 12.35 -4.92 -53.35
N ARG A 56 11.34 -5.65 -52.84
CA ARG A 56 11.46 -6.81 -51.92
C ARG A 56 12.34 -6.56 -50.70
N ARG A 57 12.40 -5.31 -50.23
CA ARG A 57 13.12 -4.90 -49.02
C ARG A 57 12.14 -4.40 -47.95
N PRO A 58 12.50 -4.48 -46.66
CA PRO A 58 11.65 -3.94 -45.61
C PRO A 58 11.53 -2.43 -45.72
N CYS A 59 10.38 -1.90 -45.32
CA CYS A 59 10.25 -0.49 -44.99
C CYS A 59 10.87 -0.26 -43.60
N ASN A 60 11.90 0.57 -43.53
CA ASN A 60 12.53 0.94 -42.26
C ASN A 60 11.77 2.11 -41.64
N VAL A 61 11.29 1.92 -40.41
CA VAL A 61 10.56 2.93 -39.63
C VAL A 61 11.39 3.30 -38.41
N THR A 62 11.89 4.54 -38.35
CA THR A 62 12.50 5.06 -37.13
C THR A 62 11.40 5.55 -36.18
N MET A 63 11.57 5.35 -34.89
CA MET A 63 10.60 5.69 -33.86
C MET A 63 11.21 6.58 -32.77
N THR A 64 10.42 7.53 -32.28
CA THR A 64 10.71 8.27 -31.06
C THR A 64 9.48 8.34 -30.16
N ILE A 65 9.70 8.38 -28.85
CA ILE A 65 8.66 8.51 -27.84
C ILE A 65 9.00 9.71 -26.97
N HIS A 66 8.03 10.61 -26.80
CA HIS A 66 8.08 11.61 -25.75
C HIS A 66 7.00 11.32 -24.71
N ILE A 67 7.40 10.98 -23.48
CA ILE A 67 6.49 10.73 -22.37
C ILE A 67 6.14 12.07 -21.73
N ASN A 68 4.88 12.49 -21.86
CA ASN A 68 4.36 13.71 -21.26
C ASN A 68 4.08 13.48 -19.77
N THR A 69 3.32 12.42 -19.45
CA THR A 69 2.98 12.03 -18.08
C THR A 69 2.92 10.52 -17.91
N ILE A 70 3.12 10.09 -16.67
CA ILE A 70 2.87 8.74 -16.17
C ILE A 70 1.95 8.92 -14.96
N SER A 71 0.87 8.16 -14.89
CA SER A 71 -0.17 8.33 -13.87
C SER A 71 -0.84 7.01 -13.53
N ALA A 72 -1.55 6.97 -12.40
CA ALA A 72 -2.37 5.82 -11.99
C ALA A 72 -1.64 4.47 -12.09
N ILE A 73 -0.40 4.39 -11.61
CA ILE A 73 0.28 3.12 -11.35
C ILE A 73 -0.58 2.38 -10.32
N ASN A 74 -1.07 1.20 -10.69
CA ASN A 74 -2.08 0.47 -9.97
C ASN A 74 -1.56 -0.94 -9.65
N GLU A 75 -1.09 -1.15 -8.42
CA GLU A 75 -0.59 -2.46 -7.99
C GLU A 75 -1.68 -3.54 -8.06
N VAL A 76 -2.95 -3.21 -7.79
CA VAL A 76 -4.05 -4.19 -7.75
C VAL A 76 -4.35 -4.77 -9.13
N ASN A 77 -4.37 -3.92 -10.16
CA ASN A 77 -4.67 -4.31 -11.54
C ASN A 77 -3.43 -4.67 -12.37
N MET A 78 -2.22 -4.45 -11.83
CA MET A 78 -0.95 -4.61 -12.55
C MET A 78 -0.92 -3.79 -13.85
N ASP A 79 -1.28 -2.51 -13.76
CA ASP A 79 -1.19 -1.56 -14.88
C ASP A 79 -0.78 -0.16 -14.47
N TYR A 80 -0.49 0.66 -15.48
CA TYR A 80 -0.22 2.09 -15.35
C TYR A 80 -0.74 2.84 -16.58
N ASN A 81 -1.08 4.11 -16.41
CA ASN A 81 -1.47 4.99 -17.50
C ASN A 81 -0.27 5.87 -17.92
N THR A 82 -0.12 6.11 -19.21
CA THR A 82 0.87 7.05 -19.75
C THR A 82 0.28 7.88 -20.88
N ASP A 83 0.54 9.18 -20.85
CA ASP A 83 0.32 10.11 -21.95
C ASP A 83 1.65 10.31 -22.67
N LEU A 84 1.69 9.93 -23.94
CA LEU A 84 2.90 10.04 -24.75
C LEU A 84 2.62 10.57 -26.16
N ILE A 85 3.60 11.28 -26.72
CA ILE A 85 3.67 11.58 -28.14
C ILE A 85 4.51 10.49 -28.79
N PHE A 86 3.87 9.66 -29.60
CA PHE A 86 4.52 8.63 -30.40
C PHE A 86 4.80 9.19 -31.79
N ARG A 87 6.06 9.13 -32.24
CA ARG A 87 6.46 9.55 -33.58
C ARG A 87 7.09 8.41 -34.35
N GLN A 88 6.77 8.36 -35.63
CA GLN A 88 7.23 7.38 -36.59
C GLN A 88 7.74 8.14 -37.81
N SER A 89 8.87 7.73 -38.37
CA SER A 89 9.34 8.25 -39.65
C SER A 89 9.81 7.13 -40.54
N TRP A 90 9.39 7.18 -41.80
CA TRP A 90 9.74 6.21 -42.83
C TRP A 90 9.92 6.93 -44.16
N TYR A 91 10.40 6.22 -45.17
CA TYR A 91 10.56 6.75 -46.52
C TYR A 91 9.56 6.09 -47.46
N ASP A 92 8.81 6.90 -48.22
CA ASP A 92 7.91 6.43 -49.28
C ASP A 92 8.32 7.10 -50.61
N PRO A 93 8.96 6.36 -51.55
CA PRO A 93 9.40 6.92 -52.83
C PRO A 93 8.26 7.55 -53.65
N ARG A 94 7.02 7.08 -53.45
CA ARG A 94 5.84 7.56 -54.19
C ARG A 94 5.43 8.98 -53.76
N LEU A 95 5.90 9.44 -52.61
CA LEU A 95 5.66 10.78 -52.05
C LEU A 95 6.88 11.71 -52.21
N ASN A 96 7.93 11.27 -52.91
CA ASN A 96 9.06 12.12 -53.26
C ASN A 96 8.61 13.15 -54.31
N TYR A 97 8.79 14.44 -54.00
CA TYR A 97 8.40 15.55 -54.86
C TYR A 97 9.56 16.46 -55.25
N SER A 98 10.82 16.03 -55.02
CA SER A 98 12.03 16.83 -55.24
C SER A 98 12.21 17.33 -56.68
N GLY A 99 11.62 16.65 -57.66
CA GLY A 99 11.63 17.03 -59.08
C GLY A 99 10.56 18.04 -59.50
N THR A 100 9.68 18.48 -58.59
CA THR A 100 8.56 19.40 -58.90
C THR A 100 8.90 20.85 -58.56
N ASP A 101 8.21 21.83 -59.16
CA ASP A 101 8.38 23.25 -58.76
C ASP A 101 8.00 23.52 -57.29
N TRP A 102 7.19 22.66 -56.68
CA TRP A 102 6.91 22.70 -55.25
C TRP A 102 8.13 22.44 -54.37
N ALA A 103 9.12 21.69 -54.87
CA ALA A 103 10.39 21.50 -54.18
C ALA A 103 11.16 22.81 -53.94
N LYS A 104 11.05 23.75 -54.87
CA LYS A 104 11.67 25.09 -54.76
C LYS A 104 10.92 25.99 -53.76
N LYS A 105 9.63 25.73 -53.52
CA LYS A 105 8.76 26.52 -52.64
C LYS A 105 8.86 26.11 -51.17
N SER A 106 8.90 24.81 -50.86
CA SER A 106 9.00 24.35 -49.46
C SER A 106 9.76 23.02 -49.30
N PRO A 107 10.75 22.95 -48.39
CA PRO A 107 11.51 21.74 -48.13
C PRO A 107 10.74 20.67 -47.33
N GLN A 108 9.58 21.02 -46.78
CA GLN A 108 8.69 20.12 -46.06
C GLN A 108 7.25 20.65 -46.12
N ILE A 109 6.28 19.76 -46.28
CA ILE A 109 4.86 20.09 -46.30
C ILE A 109 4.20 19.45 -45.08
N THR A 110 3.64 20.28 -44.20
CA THR A 110 2.83 19.81 -43.06
C THR A 110 1.38 19.75 -43.50
N LEU A 111 0.72 18.60 -43.36
CA LEU A 111 -0.64 18.40 -43.84
C LEU A 111 -1.65 18.38 -42.69
N HIS A 112 -2.90 18.67 -43.03
CA HIS A 112 -4.03 18.47 -42.14
C HIS A 112 -4.23 16.98 -41.81
N TYR A 113 -4.67 16.67 -40.58
CA TYR A 113 -4.74 15.28 -40.09
C TYR A 113 -5.64 14.38 -40.95
N SER A 114 -6.67 14.90 -41.63
CA SER A 114 -7.59 14.12 -42.46
C SER A 114 -6.93 13.47 -43.67
N LEU A 115 -5.74 13.94 -44.09
CA LEU A 115 -4.99 13.32 -45.18
C LEU A 115 -4.24 12.05 -44.76
N ILE A 116 -4.15 11.75 -43.45
CA ILE A 116 -3.53 10.51 -42.96
C ILE A 116 -4.22 9.26 -43.51
N ASP A 117 -5.56 9.31 -43.66
CA ASP A 117 -6.35 8.19 -44.13
C ASP A 117 -6.19 7.93 -45.64
N ARG A 118 -5.59 8.87 -46.39
CA ARG A 118 -5.28 8.72 -47.83
C ARG A 118 -3.91 8.11 -48.09
N ILE A 119 -3.00 8.05 -47.10
CA ILE A 119 -1.65 7.50 -47.29
C ILE A 119 -1.45 6.15 -46.57
N TRP A 120 -0.38 5.42 -46.92
CA TRP A 120 0.04 4.24 -46.15
C TRP A 120 0.70 4.66 -44.84
N VAL A 121 0.37 3.99 -43.74
CA VAL A 121 0.95 4.21 -42.40
C VAL A 121 1.36 2.85 -41.81
N PRO A 122 2.52 2.72 -41.13
CA PRO A 122 2.93 1.48 -40.49
C PRO A 122 1.91 0.98 -39.45
N ASP A 123 1.71 -0.34 -39.37
CA ASP A 123 0.74 -1.02 -38.52
C ASP A 123 1.20 -1.20 -37.05
N SER A 124 2.01 -0.27 -36.55
CA SER A 124 2.56 -0.32 -35.20
C SER A 124 1.46 -0.35 -34.13
N PHE A 125 1.53 -1.33 -33.24
CA PHE A 125 0.62 -1.45 -32.09
C PHE A 125 1.39 -1.70 -30.80
N PHE A 126 0.75 -1.35 -29.67
CA PHE A 126 1.29 -1.54 -28.34
C PHE A 126 0.86 -2.91 -27.81
N ARG A 127 1.80 -3.87 -27.72
CA ARG A 127 1.51 -5.28 -27.46
C ARG A 127 1.01 -5.54 -26.04
N ASN A 128 1.41 -4.71 -25.09
CA ASN A 128 0.98 -4.77 -23.69
C ASN A 128 -0.07 -3.71 -23.33
N ALA A 129 -0.71 -3.06 -24.29
CA ALA A 129 -1.82 -2.14 -24.00
C ALA A 129 -3.10 -2.90 -23.66
N LYS A 130 -3.63 -2.65 -22.45
CA LYS A 130 -4.97 -3.08 -22.03
C LYS A 130 -6.05 -2.17 -22.65
N GLU A 131 -5.78 -0.86 -22.68
CA GLU A 131 -6.63 0.16 -23.31
C GLU A 131 -5.74 1.19 -24.00
N GLY A 132 -6.22 1.77 -25.10
CA GLY A 132 -5.53 2.87 -25.80
C GLY A 132 -6.51 3.84 -26.43
N LYS A 133 -6.32 5.14 -26.18
CA LYS A 133 -7.16 6.23 -26.68
C LYS A 133 -6.29 7.24 -27.41
N ARG A 134 -6.78 7.73 -28.56
CA ARG A 134 -6.18 8.85 -29.29
C ARG A 134 -6.74 10.15 -28.71
N SER A 135 -5.91 11.19 -28.63
CA SER A 135 -6.36 12.49 -28.14
C SER A 135 -7.04 13.28 -29.26
N ASP A 136 -8.37 13.25 -29.32
CA ASP A 136 -9.15 13.90 -30.39
C ASP A 136 -9.75 15.28 -30.01
N ILE A 137 -9.31 15.89 -28.91
CA ILE A 137 -9.79 17.19 -28.38
C ILE A 137 -8.69 18.26 -28.44
N THR A 138 -8.96 19.50 -28.87
CA THR A 138 -10.20 19.98 -29.54
C THR A 138 -10.30 19.52 -31.01
N VAL A 139 -9.19 18.98 -31.53
CA VAL A 139 -9.00 18.42 -32.86
C VAL A 139 -8.12 17.16 -32.70
N PRO A 140 -8.23 16.13 -33.55
CA PRO A 140 -7.28 15.01 -33.60
C PRO A 140 -5.82 15.46 -33.54
N ASN A 141 -5.15 15.14 -32.43
CA ASN A 141 -3.74 15.50 -32.17
C ASN A 141 -2.79 14.59 -32.96
N ARG A 142 -2.87 14.70 -34.28
CA ARG A 142 -2.09 13.96 -35.27
C ARG A 142 -1.45 14.97 -36.22
N LEU A 143 -0.13 14.89 -36.32
CA LEU A 143 0.70 15.67 -37.22
C LEU A 143 1.26 14.72 -38.27
N ILE A 144 1.10 15.06 -39.54
CA ILE A 144 1.85 14.44 -40.63
C ILE A 144 2.62 15.50 -41.40
N ARG A 145 3.85 15.17 -41.76
CA ARG A 145 4.73 15.99 -42.59
C ARG A 145 5.44 15.14 -43.62
N ILE A 146 5.47 15.60 -44.86
CA ILE A 146 6.22 15.00 -45.96
C ILE A 146 7.42 15.91 -46.26
N HIS A 147 8.61 15.34 -46.35
CA HIS A 147 9.84 16.05 -46.73
C HIS A 147 10.13 15.86 -48.23
N LEU A 148 10.93 16.76 -48.81
CA LEU A 148 11.34 16.75 -50.23
C LEU A 148 11.70 15.38 -50.79
N ASP A 149 12.46 14.62 -50.01
CA ASP A 149 13.03 13.33 -50.38
C ASP A 149 11.98 12.21 -50.41
N GLY A 150 10.77 12.41 -49.87
CA GLY A 150 9.77 11.36 -49.65
C GLY A 150 9.81 10.75 -48.25
N LYS A 151 10.61 11.31 -47.32
CA LYS A 151 10.53 10.96 -45.90
C LYS A 151 9.23 11.51 -45.31
N VAL A 152 8.44 10.62 -44.71
CA VAL A 152 7.23 10.98 -43.96
C VAL A 152 7.57 10.99 -42.48
N LEU A 153 7.08 12.00 -41.75
CA LEU A 153 7.06 12.07 -40.30
C LEU A 153 5.59 12.07 -39.86
N TYR A 154 5.21 11.07 -39.08
CA TYR A 154 3.91 10.96 -38.42
C TYR A 154 4.10 11.06 -36.91
N SER A 155 3.29 11.88 -36.25
CA SER A 155 3.37 12.13 -34.80
C SER A 155 1.96 12.21 -34.24
N GLN A 156 1.64 11.39 -33.23
CA GLN A 156 0.32 11.35 -32.59
C GLN A 156 0.43 11.33 -31.07
N ARG A 157 -0.50 12.00 -30.37
CA ARG A 157 -0.64 11.89 -28.91
C ARG A 157 -1.57 10.73 -28.55
N LEU A 158 -1.10 9.87 -27.65
CA LEU A 158 -1.77 8.66 -27.20
C LEU A 158 -1.87 8.65 -25.68
N LEU A 159 -3.05 8.31 -25.18
CA LEU A 159 -3.25 7.93 -23.79
C LEU A 159 -3.38 6.40 -23.73
N LEU A 160 -2.39 5.75 -23.13
CA LEU A 160 -2.30 4.29 -23.07
C LEU A 160 -2.41 3.80 -21.63
N LYS A 161 -3.12 2.70 -21.43
CA LYS A 161 -3.10 1.90 -20.20
C LYS A 161 -2.34 0.61 -20.49
N LEU A 162 -1.16 0.48 -19.90
CA LEU A 162 -0.19 -0.55 -20.21
C LEU A 162 -0.10 -1.57 -19.07
N ASP A 163 -0.05 -2.85 -19.41
CA ASP A 163 0.21 -3.94 -18.46
C ASP A 163 1.63 -3.84 -17.90
N CYS A 164 1.75 -3.96 -16.58
CA CYS A 164 3.01 -4.00 -15.86
C CYS A 164 2.96 -5.07 -14.77
N GLN A 165 3.66 -6.18 -15.00
CA GLN A 165 3.72 -7.30 -14.07
C GLN A 165 4.69 -7.01 -12.92
N MET A 166 4.19 -6.32 -11.89
CA MET A 166 5.00 -5.87 -10.76
C MET A 166 5.45 -7.02 -9.85
N LYS A 167 6.66 -6.91 -9.32
CA LYS A 167 7.31 -7.87 -8.43
C LYS A 167 7.25 -7.34 -6.99
N LEU A 168 6.22 -7.77 -6.26
CA LEU A 168 5.86 -7.19 -4.94
C LEU A 168 6.49 -7.93 -3.74
N GLN A 169 7.48 -8.82 -3.95
CA GLN A 169 8.10 -9.59 -2.85
C GLN A 169 8.68 -8.67 -1.76
N LYS A 170 9.31 -7.56 -2.16
CA LYS A 170 9.90 -6.56 -1.26
C LYS A 170 8.93 -5.46 -0.81
N PHE A 171 7.65 -5.51 -1.21
CA PHE A 171 6.70 -4.42 -0.96
C PHE A 171 6.58 -4.07 0.54
N PRO A 172 6.63 -2.78 0.94
CA PRO A 172 6.66 -1.55 0.12
C PRO A 172 8.08 -0.96 -0.12
N LEU A 173 9.14 -1.77 -0.03
CA LEU A 173 10.54 -1.42 -0.31
C LEU A 173 10.98 -1.94 -1.70
N ASP A 174 10.04 -1.93 -2.66
CA ASP A 174 10.16 -2.51 -3.99
C ASP A 174 10.52 -1.46 -5.06
N ASN A 175 11.40 -1.86 -5.98
CA ASN A 175 11.61 -1.18 -7.26
C ASN A 175 10.85 -1.95 -8.35
N GLN A 176 10.21 -1.25 -9.26
CA GLN A 176 9.44 -1.85 -10.36
C GLN A 176 10.03 -1.48 -11.71
N THR A 177 9.92 -2.37 -12.69
CA THR A 177 10.26 -2.09 -14.08
C THR A 177 9.05 -2.40 -14.93
N CYS A 178 8.43 -1.38 -15.50
CA CYS A 178 7.35 -1.54 -16.48
C CYS A 178 7.89 -1.33 -17.89
N VAL A 179 7.20 -1.91 -18.87
CA VAL A 179 7.60 -1.79 -20.28
C VAL A 179 6.53 -1.10 -21.12
N VAL A 180 6.98 -0.39 -22.16
CA VAL A 180 6.16 -0.02 -23.31
C VAL A 180 6.62 -0.92 -24.45
N ASN A 181 5.83 -1.93 -24.83
CA ASN A 181 6.20 -2.86 -25.90
C ASN A 181 5.44 -2.49 -27.19
N ILE A 182 6.18 -2.20 -28.26
CA ILE A 182 5.67 -1.81 -29.58
C ILE A 182 6.11 -2.87 -30.60
N GLY A 183 5.22 -3.29 -31.50
CA GLY A 183 5.59 -4.13 -32.62
C GLY A 183 4.67 -3.98 -33.82
N SER A 184 5.05 -4.58 -34.95
CA SER A 184 4.16 -4.74 -36.10
C SER A 184 3.20 -5.90 -35.85
N TYR A 185 1.98 -5.80 -36.40
CA TYR A 185 0.90 -6.77 -36.23
C TYR A 185 0.85 -7.80 -37.37
N GLY A 186 0.82 -7.30 -38.61
CA GLY A 186 0.72 -8.10 -39.84
C GLY A 186 2.03 -8.22 -40.62
N PHE A 187 2.92 -7.24 -40.56
CA PHE A 187 4.16 -7.26 -41.34
C PHE A 187 5.33 -7.93 -40.60
N GLY A 188 5.94 -8.93 -41.24
CA GLY A 188 7.16 -9.57 -40.74
C GLY A 188 8.39 -8.67 -40.92
N THR A 189 9.52 -9.07 -40.33
CA THR A 189 10.81 -8.35 -40.42
C THR A 189 11.35 -8.21 -41.86
N THR A 190 10.85 -9.01 -42.80
CA THR A 190 11.11 -8.92 -44.24
C THR A 190 10.41 -7.75 -44.92
N ASP A 191 9.29 -7.29 -44.35
CA ASP A 191 8.40 -6.29 -44.92
C ASP A 191 8.47 -4.95 -44.18
N LEU A 192 8.69 -5.00 -42.87
CA LEU A 192 8.69 -3.84 -41.98
C LEU A 192 9.69 -4.04 -40.85
N ALA A 193 10.58 -3.07 -40.64
CA ALA A 193 11.60 -3.11 -39.61
C ALA A 193 11.59 -1.82 -38.80
N PHE A 194 11.52 -1.94 -37.47
CA PHE A 194 11.48 -0.81 -36.55
C PHE A 194 12.86 -0.54 -35.95
N PHE A 195 13.21 0.74 -35.85
CA PHE A 195 14.47 1.22 -35.30
C PHE A 195 14.22 2.37 -34.32
N TRP A 196 15.05 2.50 -33.31
CA TRP A 196 15.09 3.72 -32.50
C TRP A 196 15.80 4.82 -33.29
N ASP A 197 15.36 6.08 -33.12
CA ASP A 197 16.07 7.22 -33.74
C ASP A 197 17.32 7.55 -32.91
N GLU A 198 18.49 7.18 -33.44
CA GLU A 198 19.81 7.38 -32.85
C GLU A 198 20.55 8.57 -33.51
N THR A 199 19.83 9.50 -34.15
CA THR A 199 20.46 10.70 -34.73
C THR A 199 21.16 11.56 -33.68
N GLN A 200 22.35 12.07 -34.03
CA GLN A 200 23.37 12.52 -33.09
C GLN A 200 22.83 13.47 -32.00
N ASN A 201 23.12 13.12 -30.75
CA ASN A 201 22.78 13.84 -29.52
C ASN A 201 21.27 13.89 -29.13
N ILE A 202 20.41 13.11 -29.77
CA ILE A 202 18.99 12.99 -29.36
C ILE A 202 18.70 11.57 -28.89
N SER A 203 18.28 11.42 -27.64
CA SER A 203 17.73 10.15 -27.14
C SER A 203 16.37 9.86 -27.80
N ALA A 204 16.21 8.64 -28.32
CA ALA A 204 14.96 8.19 -28.95
C ALA A 204 13.75 8.24 -28.00
N ILE A 205 14.01 8.09 -26.70
CA ILE A 205 13.07 8.32 -25.60
C ILE A 205 13.38 9.69 -25.01
N ARG A 206 12.36 10.53 -24.83
CA ARG A 206 12.43 11.74 -24.02
C ARG A 206 11.34 11.71 -22.97
N VAL A 207 11.65 12.08 -21.74
CA VAL A 207 10.68 12.23 -20.66
C VAL A 207 10.54 13.72 -20.35
N ASN A 208 9.34 14.18 -20.02
CA ASN A 208 9.17 15.55 -19.56
C ASN A 208 9.96 15.79 -18.25
N GLU A 209 10.64 16.93 -18.13
CA GLU A 209 11.49 17.23 -16.97
C GLU A 209 10.65 17.39 -15.69
N ASP A 210 9.46 17.97 -15.82
CA ASP A 210 8.48 18.14 -14.74
C ASP A 210 7.64 16.87 -14.45
N LEU A 211 8.15 15.67 -14.79
CA LEU A 211 7.42 14.41 -14.54
C LEU A 211 7.42 14.06 -13.05
N GLU A 212 6.39 14.53 -12.34
CA GLU A 212 6.08 14.09 -10.98
C GLU A 212 4.99 12.99 -10.94
N MET A 213 5.19 12.01 -10.07
CA MET A 213 4.19 11.01 -9.70
C MET A 213 4.05 11.00 -8.16
N PRO A 214 2.88 10.67 -7.58
CA PRO A 214 2.70 10.70 -6.13
C PRO A 214 3.60 9.71 -5.38
N ASP A 215 3.51 8.42 -5.73
CA ASP A 215 4.09 7.31 -4.93
C ASP A 215 5.44 6.78 -5.47
N PHE A 216 5.85 7.21 -6.66
CA PHE A 216 7.02 6.72 -7.40
C PHE A 216 7.85 7.85 -8.00
N VAL A 217 9.12 7.58 -8.30
CA VAL A 217 9.98 8.41 -9.13
C VAL A 217 10.53 7.54 -10.26
N LEU A 218 10.58 8.06 -11.47
CA LEU A 218 11.28 7.41 -12.59
C LEU A 218 12.78 7.54 -12.33
N SER A 219 13.45 6.43 -12.00
CA SER A 219 14.88 6.41 -11.69
C SER A 219 15.74 6.24 -12.93
N ASN A 220 15.28 5.48 -13.91
CA ASN A 220 15.96 5.26 -15.18
C ASN A 220 14.97 4.91 -16.30
N HIS A 221 15.36 5.11 -17.56
CA HIS A 221 14.62 4.65 -18.73
C HIS A 221 15.60 4.16 -19.83
N GLU A 222 15.27 3.05 -20.47
CA GLU A 222 16.16 2.39 -21.45
C GLU A 222 15.40 1.95 -22.71
N ALA A 223 16.00 2.14 -23.88
CA ALA A 223 15.51 1.66 -25.16
C ALA A 223 16.08 0.27 -25.48
N ARG A 224 15.24 -0.69 -25.84
CA ARG A 224 15.64 -2.07 -26.21
C ARG A 224 14.96 -2.54 -27.49
N TYR A 225 15.56 -3.54 -28.11
CA TYR A 225 15.03 -4.29 -29.26
C TYR A 225 14.50 -5.65 -28.78
N CYS A 226 13.35 -6.10 -29.29
CA CYS A 226 12.63 -7.26 -28.75
C CYS A 226 12.03 -8.20 -29.81
N ASN A 227 12.62 -8.25 -31.02
CA ASN A 227 12.11 -9.04 -32.15
C ASN A 227 11.69 -10.46 -31.73
N ARG A 228 10.48 -10.91 -32.14
CA ARG A 228 9.92 -12.21 -31.74
C ARG A 228 9.51 -13.03 -32.95
N THR A 229 9.86 -14.32 -32.91
CA THR A 229 9.35 -15.35 -33.81
C THR A 229 8.06 -15.93 -33.26
N THR A 230 7.03 -16.01 -34.09
CA THR A 230 5.76 -16.71 -33.83
C THR A 230 5.54 -17.77 -34.91
N ALA A 231 4.46 -18.54 -34.82
CA ALA A 231 4.09 -19.52 -35.86
C ALA A 231 3.82 -18.89 -37.25
N THR A 232 3.52 -17.58 -37.32
CA THR A 232 3.21 -16.87 -38.57
C THR A 232 4.41 -16.13 -39.17
N GLY A 233 5.54 -16.03 -38.45
CA GLY A 233 6.75 -15.37 -38.92
C GLY A 233 7.55 -14.68 -37.81
N THR A 234 8.62 -13.98 -38.19
CA THR A 234 9.39 -13.12 -37.28
C THR A 234 8.90 -11.68 -37.42
N TYR A 235 8.57 -11.05 -36.29
CA TYR A 235 8.01 -9.70 -36.24
C TYR A 235 8.95 -8.73 -35.52
N THR A 236 9.08 -7.53 -36.07
CA THR A 236 9.87 -6.46 -35.46
C THR A 236 9.21 -5.94 -34.19
N CYS A 237 10.03 -5.61 -33.18
CA CYS A 237 9.57 -5.20 -31.86
C CYS A 237 10.60 -4.27 -31.19
N LEU A 238 10.10 -3.20 -30.57
CA LEU A 238 10.85 -2.26 -29.74
C LEU A 238 10.24 -2.17 -28.34
N GLU A 239 11.09 -2.00 -27.32
CA GLU A 239 10.69 -1.90 -25.92
C GLU A 239 11.30 -0.66 -25.27
N VAL A 240 10.51 0.06 -24.47
CA VAL A 240 11.02 1.04 -23.50
C VAL A 240 10.87 0.45 -22.11
N HIS A 241 11.97 0.29 -21.38
CA HIS A 241 11.99 -0.15 -19.98
C HIS A 241 12.00 1.08 -19.09
N LEU A 242 11.01 1.23 -18.22
CA LEU A 242 10.84 2.33 -17.27
C LEU A 242 11.06 1.79 -15.86
N ALA A 243 12.13 2.24 -15.20
CA ALA A 243 12.47 1.84 -13.84
C ALA A 243 11.89 2.84 -12.83
N PHE A 244 11.00 2.37 -11.97
CA PHE A 244 10.36 3.14 -10.92
C PHE A 244 10.93 2.75 -9.55
N GLN A 245 11.32 3.76 -8.78
CA GLN A 245 11.77 3.63 -7.41
C GLN A 245 10.85 4.44 -6.49
N ARG A 246 10.50 3.89 -5.33
CA ARG A 246 9.75 4.63 -4.30
C ARG A 246 10.67 5.65 -3.62
N ASN A 247 10.26 6.91 -3.53
CA ASN A 247 11.07 7.96 -2.88
C ASN A 247 10.76 8.03 -1.38
N VAL A 248 11.80 8.02 -0.55
CA VAL A 248 11.71 7.77 0.90
C VAL A 248 12.27 8.91 1.77
N ASN A 249 13.25 9.67 1.26
CA ASN A 249 14.25 10.26 2.15
C ASN A 249 13.83 11.57 2.85
N LEU A 250 13.06 12.44 2.18
CA LEU A 250 12.96 13.85 2.60
C LEU A 250 11.96 14.10 3.75
N TYR A 251 10.88 13.34 3.83
CA TYR A 251 9.76 13.61 4.76
C TYR A 251 9.90 12.91 6.11
N ILE A 252 10.63 11.78 6.17
CA ILE A 252 10.89 11.07 7.43
C ILE A 252 11.72 11.96 8.37
N GLN A 253 12.76 12.61 7.84
CA GLN A 253 13.66 13.46 8.62
C GLN A 253 13.06 14.83 8.96
N GLN A 254 12.34 15.48 8.03
CA GLN A 254 11.91 16.87 8.20
C GLN A 254 10.53 17.04 8.86
N LEU A 255 9.63 16.06 8.76
CA LEU A 255 8.26 16.17 9.27
C LEU A 255 7.95 15.14 10.37
N TYR A 256 8.29 13.86 10.15
CA TYR A 256 7.89 12.79 11.05
C TYR A 256 8.82 12.59 12.25
N LEU A 257 10.13 12.72 12.08
CA LEU A 257 11.07 12.67 13.20
C LEU A 257 10.79 13.77 14.26
N PRO A 258 10.60 15.06 13.92
CA PRO A 258 10.22 16.06 14.92
C PRO A 258 8.81 15.80 15.51
N ALA A 259 7.81 15.41 14.71
CA ALA A 259 6.47 15.12 15.24
C ALA A 259 6.45 13.93 16.22
N THR A 260 7.17 12.85 15.90
CA THR A 260 7.31 11.68 16.78
C THR A 260 8.17 11.97 18.01
N LEU A 261 9.20 12.83 17.89
CA LEU A 261 9.96 13.33 19.03
C LEU A 261 9.08 14.19 19.96
N ILE A 262 8.23 15.08 19.43
CA ILE A 262 7.29 15.89 20.21
C ILE A 262 6.25 15.01 20.92
N VAL A 263 5.74 13.97 20.25
CA VAL A 263 4.87 12.97 20.88
C VAL A 263 5.62 12.18 21.97
N ALA A 264 6.85 11.75 21.73
CA ALA A 264 7.67 11.09 22.76
C ALA A 264 7.96 12.02 23.97
N LEU A 265 8.19 13.31 23.73
CA LEU A 265 8.35 14.32 24.78
C LEU A 265 7.05 14.57 25.54
N SER A 266 5.86 14.45 24.91
CA SER A 266 4.59 14.51 25.64
C SER A 266 4.39 13.30 26.55
N PHE A 267 4.92 12.12 26.20
CA PHE A 267 4.93 10.95 27.10
C PHE A 267 5.85 11.14 28.33
N VAL A 268 6.83 12.06 28.30
CA VAL A 268 7.63 12.40 29.49
C VAL A 268 6.76 13.05 30.58
N ALA A 269 5.62 13.66 30.24
CA ALA A 269 4.68 14.21 31.22
C ALA A 269 4.11 13.16 32.20
N PHE A 270 4.10 11.87 31.83
CA PHE A 270 3.71 10.78 32.72
C PHE A 270 4.77 10.46 33.80
N TRP A 271 6.04 10.79 33.54
CA TRP A 271 7.16 10.59 34.47
C TRP A 271 7.45 11.80 35.37
N VAL A 272 6.90 12.98 35.04
CA VAL A 272 6.92 14.15 35.92
C VAL A 272 6.05 13.88 37.15
N ASP A 273 6.58 14.13 38.36
CA ASP A 273 5.90 13.83 39.63
C ASP A 273 4.49 14.45 39.72
N TYR A 274 3.53 13.73 40.29
CA TYR A 274 2.10 14.06 40.25
C TYR A 274 1.74 15.34 41.01
N LYS A 275 2.61 15.77 41.94
CA LYS A 275 2.48 17.02 42.70
C LYS A 275 2.83 18.26 41.87
N SER A 276 3.56 18.11 40.77
CA SER A 276 4.08 19.21 39.95
C SER A 276 3.11 19.63 38.84
N HIS A 277 1.85 19.93 39.20
CA HIS A 277 0.80 20.35 38.27
C HIS A 277 1.23 21.39 37.21
N PRO A 278 1.89 22.53 37.56
CA PRO A 278 2.28 23.52 36.56
C PRO A 278 3.32 23.01 35.55
N ALA A 279 4.19 22.06 35.91
CA ALA A 279 5.15 21.48 34.99
C ALA A 279 4.47 20.58 33.94
N ARG A 280 3.47 19.79 34.36
CA ARG A 280 2.68 18.93 33.47
C ARG A 280 1.81 19.73 32.50
N THR A 281 1.13 20.78 32.98
CA THR A 281 0.29 21.64 32.13
C THR A 281 1.15 22.46 31.17
N LEU A 282 2.25 23.04 31.63
CA LEU A 282 3.17 23.81 30.79
C LEU A 282 3.79 22.96 29.68
N LEU A 283 4.31 21.76 29.99
CA LEU A 283 4.91 20.87 28.99
C LEU A 283 3.91 20.46 27.90
N SER A 284 2.66 20.17 28.31
CA SER A 284 1.57 19.82 27.38
C SER A 284 1.17 21.00 26.50
N LEU A 285 1.02 22.21 27.08
CA LEU A 285 0.72 23.44 26.35
C LEU A 285 1.85 23.84 25.40
N LEU A 286 3.12 23.69 25.79
CA LEU A 286 4.27 24.00 24.93
C LEU A 286 4.29 23.10 23.68
N CYS A 287 4.08 21.79 23.86
CA CYS A 287 3.98 20.85 22.72
C CYS A 287 2.82 21.22 21.78
N ILE A 288 1.65 21.59 22.31
CA ILE A 288 0.50 22.02 21.50
C ILE A 288 0.79 23.33 20.78
N VAL A 289 1.30 24.35 21.47
CA VAL A 289 1.62 25.66 20.89
C VAL A 289 2.62 25.50 19.74
N THR A 290 3.71 24.75 19.93
CA THR A 290 4.71 24.49 18.88
C THR A 290 4.15 23.74 17.67
N LEU A 291 3.11 22.91 17.83
CA LEU A 291 2.39 22.28 16.72
C LEU A 291 1.39 23.21 16.01
N THR A 292 0.91 24.26 16.69
CA THR A 292 -0.07 25.22 16.14
C THR A 292 0.51 26.53 15.61
N THR A 293 1.75 26.88 15.94
CA THR A 293 2.42 28.10 15.45
C THR A 293 2.81 27.99 13.99
N LYS A 294 1.83 28.14 13.10
CA LYS A 294 2.06 28.51 11.71
C LYS A 294 2.45 30.00 11.70
N ALA A 295 3.65 30.32 11.22
CA ALA A 295 4.06 31.71 11.01
C ALA A 295 3.29 32.27 9.80
N GLU A 296 2.24 33.06 10.06
CA GLU A 296 1.44 33.68 9.01
C GLU A 296 1.99 35.05 8.63
N GLY A 297 2.58 35.14 7.43
CA GLY A 297 2.86 36.39 6.75
C GLY A 297 1.78 36.67 5.69
N SER A 298 1.26 37.89 5.65
CA SER A 298 0.27 38.30 4.66
C SER A 298 0.90 38.45 3.27
N PHE A 299 0.37 37.73 2.28
CA PHE A 299 0.69 37.94 0.87
C PHE A 299 -0.57 38.02 0.01
N THR A 300 -0.55 38.92 -0.97
CA THR A 300 -1.61 39.06 -1.99
C THR A 300 -1.71 37.81 -2.86
N CYS A 301 -2.93 37.51 -3.29
CA CYS A 301 -3.25 36.21 -3.89
C CYS A 301 -2.57 36.01 -5.26
N LEU A 302 -1.67 35.01 -5.32
CA LEU A 302 -1.25 34.34 -6.55
C LEU A 302 -1.65 32.86 -6.43
N LEU A 303 -2.03 32.22 -7.53
CA LEU A 303 -2.43 30.80 -7.53
C LEU A 303 -1.25 29.91 -7.11
N VAL A 304 -1.28 29.41 -5.87
CA VAL A 304 -0.33 28.40 -5.39
C VAL A 304 -0.87 27.01 -5.71
N VAL A 305 -0.28 26.34 -6.71
CA VAL A 305 -0.47 24.90 -6.90
C VAL A 305 0.31 24.19 -5.78
N LEU A 306 -0.41 23.60 -4.84
CA LEU A 306 0.21 22.88 -3.71
C LEU A 306 0.64 21.48 -4.15
N HIS A 307 1.93 21.30 -4.43
CA HIS A 307 2.54 20.00 -4.72
C HIS A 307 2.60 19.13 -3.45
N LEU A 308 1.50 18.46 -3.14
CA LEU A 308 1.36 17.54 -2.00
C LEU A 308 1.92 16.15 -2.35
N LYS A 309 3.22 15.97 -2.15
CA LYS A 309 3.93 14.68 -2.33
C LYS A 309 3.60 13.71 -1.19
N ARG A 310 3.10 12.51 -1.49
CA ARG A 310 2.81 11.44 -0.51
C ARG A 310 3.78 10.27 -0.71
N LEU A 311 4.66 10.05 0.26
CA LEU A 311 5.81 9.14 0.13
C LEU A 311 5.56 7.78 0.80
N PHE A 312 6.54 6.88 0.71
CA PHE A 312 6.70 5.65 1.51
C PHE A 312 6.37 5.83 3.01
N GLY A 313 6.55 7.04 3.56
CA GLY A 313 6.08 7.43 4.89
C GLY A 313 4.62 7.07 5.17
N TYR A 314 3.76 6.95 4.15
CA TYR A 314 2.40 6.41 4.27
C TYR A 314 2.38 5.04 4.95
N TYR A 315 3.14 4.06 4.44
CA TYR A 315 3.18 2.72 5.02
C TYR A 315 3.89 2.73 6.37
N LEU A 316 4.96 3.52 6.53
CA LEU A 316 5.65 3.64 7.81
C LEU A 316 4.72 4.16 8.91
N VAL A 317 3.89 5.17 8.62
CA VAL A 317 3.04 5.87 9.59
C VAL A 317 1.66 5.23 9.78
N GLN A 318 1.07 4.64 8.74
CA GLN A 318 -0.26 4.01 8.84
C GLN A 318 -0.20 2.50 9.08
N VAL A 319 0.93 1.85 8.83
CA VAL A 319 1.10 0.40 9.00
C VAL A 319 2.15 0.06 10.05
N TYR A 320 3.42 0.40 9.82
CA TYR A 320 4.52 -0.03 10.70
C TYR A 320 4.41 0.57 12.11
N ILE A 321 4.29 1.90 12.26
CA ILE A 321 4.18 2.54 13.59
C ILE A 321 2.95 2.04 14.38
N PRO A 322 1.71 2.00 13.83
CA PRO A 322 0.56 1.55 14.59
C PRO A 322 0.65 0.07 14.97
N SER A 323 1.18 -0.80 14.09
CA SER A 323 1.39 -2.21 14.44
C SER A 323 2.46 -2.42 15.50
N MET A 324 3.56 -1.65 15.49
CA MET A 324 4.53 -1.59 16.60
C MET A 324 3.85 -1.21 17.92
N LEU A 325 3.03 -0.15 17.91
CA LEU A 325 2.33 0.33 19.11
C LEU A 325 1.33 -0.71 19.62
N ILE A 326 0.62 -1.43 18.76
CA ILE A 326 -0.30 -2.52 19.17
C ILE A 326 0.48 -3.69 19.80
N VAL A 327 1.65 -4.05 19.26
CA VAL A 327 2.54 -5.06 19.89
C VAL A 327 3.02 -4.57 21.27
N ILE A 328 3.47 -3.32 21.40
CA ILE A 328 3.90 -2.73 22.68
C ILE A 328 2.74 -2.69 23.69
N LEU A 329 1.52 -2.34 23.25
CA LEU A 329 0.32 -2.39 24.10
C LEU A 329 0.01 -3.80 24.61
N SER A 330 0.28 -4.85 23.83
CA SER A 330 0.15 -6.23 24.31
C SER A 330 1.10 -6.55 25.47
N PHE A 331 2.31 -5.95 25.48
CA PHE A 331 3.29 -6.15 26.55
C PHE A 331 2.94 -5.44 27.87
N VAL A 332 2.05 -4.43 27.82
CA VAL A 332 1.51 -3.80 29.04
C VAL A 332 0.72 -4.81 29.90
N SER A 333 0.16 -5.85 29.28
CA SER A 333 -0.61 -6.89 29.99
C SER A 333 0.21 -7.66 31.04
N PHE A 334 1.53 -7.80 30.85
CA PHE A 334 2.45 -8.46 31.79
C PHE A 334 2.64 -7.66 33.10
N TRP A 335 2.36 -6.35 33.08
CA TRP A 335 2.51 -5.45 34.24
C TRP A 335 1.21 -5.27 35.05
N ILE A 336 0.07 -5.74 34.52
CA ILE A 336 -1.23 -5.73 35.21
C ILE A 336 -1.25 -6.90 36.20
N ASP A 337 -1.78 -6.74 37.41
CA ASP A 337 -1.92 -7.86 38.37
C ASP A 337 -2.66 -9.06 37.75
N HIS A 338 -2.15 -10.27 37.95
CA HIS A 338 -2.74 -11.53 37.47
C HIS A 338 -4.17 -11.77 38.00
N LYS A 339 -4.52 -11.12 39.11
CA LYS A 339 -5.88 -11.14 39.69
C LYS A 339 -6.89 -10.31 38.87
N SER A 340 -6.43 -9.32 38.09
CA SER A 340 -7.26 -8.45 37.25
C SER A 340 -7.58 -9.09 35.89
N VAL A 341 -8.12 -10.32 35.93
CA VAL A 341 -8.50 -11.13 34.76
C VAL A 341 -9.25 -10.37 33.65
N PRO A 342 -10.30 -9.56 33.94
CA PRO A 342 -11.03 -8.85 32.89
C PRO A 342 -10.16 -7.86 32.10
N ALA A 343 -9.21 -7.20 32.76
CA ALA A 343 -8.33 -6.23 32.11
C ALA A 343 -7.33 -6.91 31.17
N ARG A 344 -6.66 -7.99 31.62
CA ARG A 344 -5.71 -8.73 30.81
C ARG A 344 -6.35 -9.37 29.57
N ILE A 345 -7.52 -10.02 29.72
CA ILE A 345 -8.26 -10.60 28.59
C ILE A 345 -8.65 -9.53 27.57
N SER A 346 -9.18 -8.39 28.04
CA SER A 346 -9.61 -7.30 27.16
C SER A 346 -8.47 -6.76 26.29
N VAL A 347 -7.30 -6.48 26.89
CA VAL A 347 -6.11 -6.03 26.16
C VAL A 347 -5.64 -7.09 25.16
N GLY A 348 -5.55 -8.37 25.56
CA GLY A 348 -5.12 -9.45 24.68
C GLY A 348 -6.05 -9.67 23.48
N LEU A 349 -7.36 -9.69 23.68
CA LEU A 349 -8.32 -9.86 22.58
C LEU A 349 -8.39 -8.64 21.65
N LEU A 350 -8.38 -7.42 22.22
CA LEU A 350 -8.43 -6.20 21.43
C LEU A 350 -7.19 -6.04 20.55
N THR A 351 -6.00 -6.35 21.06
CA THR A 351 -4.76 -6.27 20.29
C THR A 351 -4.73 -7.30 19.16
N VAL A 352 -5.13 -8.57 19.38
CA VAL A 352 -5.27 -9.59 18.32
C VAL A 352 -6.25 -9.13 17.22
N LEU A 353 -7.43 -8.65 17.62
CA LEU A 353 -8.46 -8.17 16.68
C LEU A 353 -7.96 -6.98 15.86
N THR A 354 -7.24 -6.04 16.49
CA THR A 354 -6.72 -4.83 15.83
C THR A 354 -5.64 -5.18 14.80
N VAL A 355 -4.66 -6.03 15.14
CA VAL A 355 -3.63 -6.48 14.16
C VAL A 355 -4.27 -7.24 13.00
N THR A 356 -5.25 -8.11 13.28
CA THR A 356 -5.98 -8.88 12.25
C THR A 356 -6.76 -7.96 11.31
N THR A 357 -7.46 -6.96 11.86
CA THR A 357 -8.21 -5.95 11.09
C THR A 357 -7.28 -5.12 10.21
N GLN A 358 -6.15 -4.64 10.76
CA GLN A 358 -5.14 -3.89 10.02
C GLN A 358 -4.53 -4.74 8.88
N SER A 359 -4.21 -6.01 9.14
CA SER A 359 -3.67 -6.94 8.14
C SER A 359 -4.64 -7.16 6.97
N SER A 360 -5.94 -7.27 7.26
CA SER A 360 -6.99 -7.37 6.23
C SER A 360 -7.10 -6.08 5.40
N GLY A 361 -7.03 -4.91 6.05
CA GLY A 361 -7.08 -3.60 5.38
C GLY A 361 -5.90 -3.38 4.42
N ILE A 362 -4.69 -3.77 4.79
CA ILE A 362 -3.52 -3.70 3.88
C ILE A 362 -3.70 -4.65 2.70
N ARG A 363 -4.23 -5.86 2.94
CA ARG A 363 -4.42 -6.87 1.91
C ARG A 363 -5.51 -6.50 0.89
N SER A 364 -6.48 -5.66 1.23
CA SER A 364 -7.49 -5.18 0.28
C SER A 364 -6.97 -4.09 -0.68
N GLN A 365 -5.89 -3.40 -0.32
CA GLN A 365 -5.22 -2.39 -1.14
C GLN A 365 -4.19 -2.99 -2.12
N LEU A 366 -3.96 -4.31 -2.07
CA LEU A 366 -2.91 -4.99 -2.82
C LEU A 366 -3.48 -6.13 -3.68
N PRO A 367 -2.82 -6.48 -4.81
CA PRO A 367 -3.21 -7.62 -5.62
C PRO A 367 -3.06 -8.91 -4.83
N ARG A 368 -3.94 -9.88 -5.11
CA ARG A 368 -3.89 -11.23 -4.53
C ARG A 368 -2.80 -12.06 -5.21
N VAL A 369 -1.55 -11.80 -4.84
CA VAL A 369 -0.38 -12.63 -5.23
C VAL A 369 -0.26 -13.85 -4.32
N SER A 370 0.21 -14.97 -4.88
CA SER A 370 0.38 -16.25 -4.16
C SER A 370 1.65 -16.32 -3.32
N TYR A 371 2.65 -15.48 -3.61
CA TYR A 371 3.90 -15.42 -2.88
C TYR A 371 3.82 -14.47 -1.67
N ILE A 372 4.64 -14.76 -0.66
CA ILE A 372 4.76 -13.95 0.56
C ILE A 372 5.46 -12.62 0.23
N LYS A 373 4.89 -11.51 0.69
CA LYS A 373 5.48 -10.16 0.61
C LYS A 373 6.14 -9.78 1.93
N ALA A 374 7.12 -8.87 1.91
CA ALA A 374 7.77 -8.36 3.12
C ALA A 374 6.77 -7.83 4.17
N ILE A 375 5.71 -7.14 3.73
CA ILE A 375 4.64 -6.68 4.61
C ILE A 375 3.80 -7.82 5.22
N ASP A 376 3.65 -8.95 4.54
CA ASP A 376 2.95 -10.12 5.11
C ASP A 376 3.80 -10.73 6.23
N VAL A 377 5.13 -10.85 6.04
CA VAL A 377 6.05 -11.32 7.10
C VAL A 377 5.97 -10.43 8.33
N TRP A 378 5.95 -9.10 8.14
CA TRP A 378 5.77 -8.14 9.23
C TRP A 378 4.46 -8.34 9.99
N MET A 379 3.33 -8.32 9.28
CA MET A 379 2.00 -8.45 9.92
C MET A 379 1.81 -9.82 10.58
N SER A 380 2.37 -10.89 10.00
CA SER A 380 2.38 -12.22 10.62
C SER A 380 3.23 -12.27 11.89
N ALA A 381 4.41 -11.65 11.90
CA ALA A 381 5.24 -11.58 13.10
C ALA A 381 4.54 -10.79 14.23
N CYS A 382 3.98 -9.62 13.93
CA CYS A 382 3.19 -8.84 14.89
C CYS A 382 2.01 -9.65 15.46
N LEU A 383 1.30 -10.41 14.61
CA LEU A 383 0.22 -11.29 15.05
C LEU A 383 0.72 -12.41 15.97
N VAL A 384 1.86 -13.03 15.67
CA VAL A 384 2.48 -14.07 16.51
C VAL A 384 2.87 -13.52 17.88
N PHE A 385 3.51 -12.34 17.96
CA PHE A 385 3.87 -11.73 19.25
C PHE A 385 2.65 -11.42 20.12
N VAL A 386 1.61 -10.81 19.53
CA VAL A 386 0.37 -10.45 20.24
C VAL A 386 -0.41 -11.70 20.68
N PHE A 387 -0.50 -12.73 19.82
CA PHE A 387 -1.14 -14.00 20.17
C PHE A 387 -0.36 -14.77 21.24
N ALA A 388 0.97 -14.73 21.20
CA ALA A 388 1.82 -15.31 22.24
C ALA A 388 1.60 -14.62 23.60
N GLY A 389 1.32 -13.31 23.64
CA GLY A 389 0.91 -12.61 24.86
C GLY A 389 -0.44 -13.10 25.43
N LEU A 390 -1.39 -13.48 24.56
CA LEU A 390 -2.66 -14.08 25.00
C LEU A 390 -2.46 -15.51 25.55
N LEU A 391 -1.55 -16.30 24.94
CA LEU A 391 -1.17 -17.63 25.46
C LEU A 391 -0.42 -17.53 26.79
N GLU A 392 0.43 -16.53 26.96
CA GLU A 392 1.14 -16.21 28.19
C GLU A 392 0.14 -15.94 29.33
N TYR A 393 -0.83 -15.06 29.10
CA TYR A 393 -1.91 -14.80 30.06
C TYR A 393 -2.67 -16.09 30.43
N ALA A 394 -3.00 -16.95 29.45
CA ALA A 394 -3.68 -18.21 29.71
C ALA A 394 -2.83 -19.15 30.59
N LEU A 395 -1.52 -19.22 30.35
CA LEU A 395 -0.57 -19.98 31.16
C LEU A 395 -0.46 -19.43 32.59
N VAL A 396 -0.31 -18.11 32.75
CA VAL A 396 -0.25 -17.43 34.06
C VAL A 396 -1.53 -17.69 34.86
N ASN A 397 -2.70 -17.59 34.23
CA ASN A 397 -3.99 -17.86 34.89
C ASN A 397 -4.12 -19.32 35.35
N VAL A 398 -3.69 -20.29 34.54
CA VAL A 398 -3.65 -21.72 34.92
C VAL A 398 -2.68 -21.97 36.07
N ILE A 399 -1.50 -21.34 36.07
CA ILE A 399 -0.51 -21.46 37.15
C ILE A 399 -1.03 -20.83 38.44
N ALA A 400 -1.60 -19.63 38.39
CA ALA A 400 -2.20 -18.94 39.53
C ALA A 400 -3.30 -19.79 40.18
N ARG A 401 -4.28 -20.25 39.40
CA ARG A 401 -5.38 -21.10 39.88
C ARG A 401 -4.91 -22.42 40.47
N LYS A 402 -3.83 -23.02 39.92
CA LYS A 402 -3.18 -24.22 40.47
C LYS A 402 -2.43 -23.92 41.78
N GLY A 403 -1.90 -22.71 41.95
CA GLY A 403 -1.33 -22.20 43.19
C GLY A 403 -2.38 -22.07 44.30
N GLU A 404 -3.47 -21.36 44.02
CA GLU A 404 -4.61 -21.17 44.93
C GLU A 404 -5.19 -22.50 45.42
N LEU A 405 -5.46 -23.44 44.50
CA LEU A 405 -5.93 -24.79 44.83
C LEU A 405 -4.96 -25.55 45.74
N ARG A 406 -3.65 -25.45 45.49
CA ARG A 406 -2.62 -26.08 46.35
C ARG A 406 -2.57 -25.45 47.74
N GLN A 407 -2.79 -24.14 47.84
CA GLN A 407 -2.81 -23.43 49.12
C GLN A 407 -4.06 -23.78 49.93
N GLN A 408 -5.24 -23.85 49.30
CA GLN A 408 -6.46 -24.36 49.94
C GLN A 408 -6.27 -25.79 50.47
N VAL A 409 -5.74 -26.71 49.66
CA VAL A 409 -5.48 -28.10 50.08
C VAL A 409 -4.45 -28.18 51.22
N ARG A 410 -3.41 -27.34 51.22
CA ARG A 410 -2.47 -27.25 52.35
C ARG A 410 -3.15 -26.76 53.63
N PHE A 411 -3.92 -25.69 53.55
CA PHE A 411 -4.64 -25.13 54.69
C PHE A 411 -5.64 -26.14 55.28
N SER A 412 -6.41 -26.84 54.44
CA SER A 412 -7.29 -27.93 54.90
C SER A 412 -6.51 -29.04 55.60
N LYS A 413 -5.32 -29.42 55.10
CA LYS A 413 -4.46 -30.42 55.77
C LYS A 413 -3.90 -29.94 57.10
N GLU A 414 -3.47 -28.68 57.21
CA GLU A 414 -2.99 -28.11 58.49
C GLU A 414 -4.11 -28.01 59.53
N VAL A 415 -5.32 -27.57 59.13
CA VAL A 415 -6.49 -27.51 60.03
C VAL A 415 -6.89 -28.90 60.51
N ILE A 416 -6.91 -29.91 59.62
CA ILE A 416 -7.20 -31.30 59.99
C ILE A 416 -6.10 -31.87 60.89
N GLY A 417 -4.83 -31.62 60.58
CA GLY A 417 -3.68 -32.05 61.37
C GLY A 417 -3.68 -31.47 62.78
N ASN A 418 -3.95 -30.16 62.93
CA ASN A 418 -4.02 -29.49 64.22
C ASN A 418 -5.19 -30.00 65.07
N ARG A 419 -6.35 -30.30 64.46
CA ARG A 419 -7.48 -30.94 65.16
C ARG A 419 -7.15 -32.36 65.61
N LEU A 420 -6.49 -33.16 64.77
CA LEU A 420 -6.04 -34.52 65.13
C LEU A 420 -4.99 -34.51 66.25
N ALA A 421 -4.07 -33.54 66.23
CA ALA A 421 -3.07 -33.33 67.28
C ALA A 421 -3.72 -32.96 68.61
N GLN A 422 -4.73 -32.06 68.62
CA GLN A 422 -5.51 -31.76 69.83
C GLN A 422 -6.16 -33.01 70.44
N VAL A 423 -6.76 -33.87 69.62
CA VAL A 423 -7.37 -35.13 70.11
C VAL A 423 -6.30 -36.09 70.69
N HIS A 424 -5.11 -36.13 70.10
CA HIS A 424 -4.00 -36.93 70.63
C HIS A 424 -3.42 -36.39 71.95
N PHE A 425 -3.41 -35.07 72.14
CA PHE A 425 -3.01 -34.46 73.42
C PHE A 425 -4.04 -34.72 74.51
N TYR A 426 -5.33 -34.50 74.23
CA TYR A 426 -6.40 -34.75 75.21
C TYR A 426 -6.39 -36.21 75.70
N LYS A 427 -6.27 -37.17 74.76
CA LYS A 427 -6.16 -38.60 75.08
C LYS A 427 -4.89 -38.99 75.85
N LYS A 428 -3.89 -38.10 75.95
CA LYS A 428 -2.67 -38.34 76.73
C LYS A 428 -2.82 -37.88 78.18
N ASP A 429 -3.60 -36.83 78.43
CA ASP A 429 -3.90 -36.36 79.78
C ASP A 429 -4.92 -37.30 80.48
N ASP A 430 -5.90 -37.82 79.73
CA ASP A 430 -6.83 -38.87 80.21
C ASP A 430 -6.15 -40.24 80.44
N ALA A 431 -4.89 -40.44 80.04
CA ALA A 431 -4.19 -41.72 80.19
C ALA A 431 -3.43 -41.88 81.53
N GLN A 432 -3.60 -40.92 82.46
CA GLN A 432 -2.88 -40.90 83.75
C GLN A 432 -3.79 -40.90 84.99
N ASP A 433 -5.11 -41.01 84.81
CA ASP A 433 -6.06 -41.35 85.89
C ASP A 433 -7.17 -42.29 85.37
N GLY A 434 -7.64 -43.21 86.21
CA GLY A 434 -8.83 -44.04 85.97
C GLY A 434 -8.79 -45.00 84.75
N GLY A 435 -8.30 -46.23 84.95
CA GLY A 435 -8.56 -47.31 83.99
C GLY A 435 -9.92 -47.98 84.23
N GLU A 436 -10.78 -48.07 83.21
CA GLU A 436 -11.80 -49.11 83.09
C GLU A 436 -12.21 -49.38 81.62
N MET A 437 -13.00 -50.43 81.39
CA MET A 437 -12.91 -51.25 80.17
C MET A 437 -14.03 -51.02 79.13
N MET A 438 -13.68 -51.25 77.84
CA MET A 438 -14.45 -51.73 76.67
C MET A 438 -16.00 -51.84 76.81
N GLU A 439 -16.82 -51.41 75.84
CA GLU A 439 -17.09 -52.26 74.66
C GLU A 439 -17.50 -51.52 73.36
N THR A 440 -17.37 -52.23 72.24
CA THR A 440 -17.71 -51.81 70.86
C THR A 440 -19.06 -52.42 70.46
N LEU A 441 -19.77 -51.88 69.46
CA LEU A 441 -20.39 -52.70 68.41
C LEU A 441 -20.84 -51.87 67.19
N VAL A 442 -20.78 -52.51 66.02
CA VAL A 442 -21.04 -51.95 64.68
C VAL A 442 -22.13 -52.77 64.00
N HIS A 443 -23.12 -52.13 63.37
CA HIS A 443 -23.91 -52.66 62.23
C HIS A 443 -24.80 -51.53 61.64
N LYS A 444 -25.38 -51.58 60.44
CA LYS A 444 -24.96 -51.90 59.04
C LYS A 444 -26.22 -51.68 58.16
N SER A 445 -26.05 -51.12 56.96
CA SER A 445 -27.06 -50.72 55.95
C SER A 445 -28.18 -51.72 55.56
N SER A 446 -29.42 -51.20 55.38
CA SER A 446 -30.46 -51.51 54.35
C SER A 446 -31.70 -50.59 54.59
N GLY A 447 -32.66 -50.28 53.69
CA GLY A 447 -32.79 -50.42 52.22
C GLY A 447 -34.26 -50.41 51.70
N GLY A 448 -34.63 -49.51 50.76
CA GLY A 448 -35.99 -49.35 50.17
C GLY A 448 -36.88 -48.29 50.87
N ASP A 449 -37.93 -47.68 50.28
CA ASP A 449 -38.64 -47.92 49.00
C ASP A 449 -39.28 -46.62 48.38
N ARG A 450 -40.12 -46.77 47.34
CA ARG A 450 -40.58 -45.84 46.26
C ARG A 450 -41.60 -44.69 46.54
N SER A 451 -41.69 -43.81 45.52
CA SER A 451 -42.89 -43.12 44.93
C SER A 451 -43.25 -41.70 45.44
N MET A 452 -43.13 -40.61 44.63
CA MET A 452 -44.08 -40.06 43.60
C MET A 452 -45.41 -39.57 44.23
N THR A 453 -45.85 -38.29 44.15
CA THR A 453 -46.21 -37.51 42.93
C THR A 453 -46.48 -35.99 43.16
N ARG A 454 -46.29 -35.19 42.09
CA ARG A 454 -47.07 -34.01 41.61
C ARG A 454 -47.34 -32.72 42.45
N ASN A 455 -46.87 -31.61 41.86
CA ASN A 455 -47.64 -30.46 41.33
C ASN A 455 -47.68 -29.06 42.03
N THR A 456 -47.23 -28.08 41.23
CA THR A 456 -47.75 -26.72 40.97
C THR A 456 -47.81 -25.63 42.05
N SER A 457 -47.17 -24.50 41.69
CA SER A 457 -47.63 -23.10 41.84
C SER A 457 -47.61 -22.48 43.26
N SER A 458 -47.39 -21.17 43.48
CA SER A 458 -47.19 -20.02 42.57
C SER A 458 -46.61 -18.82 43.36
N HIS A 459 -46.43 -17.70 42.65
CA HIS A 459 -46.35 -16.31 43.17
C HIS A 459 -44.99 -15.74 43.61
N VAL A 460 -44.44 -14.96 42.68
CA VAL A 460 -43.63 -13.77 42.93
C VAL A 460 -44.51 -12.69 43.56
N GLN A 461 -43.95 -11.88 44.47
CA GLN A 461 -44.54 -10.60 44.85
C GLN A 461 -43.45 -9.54 45.03
N TYR A 462 -43.42 -8.58 44.11
CA TYR A 462 -42.76 -7.29 44.28
C TYR A 462 -43.73 -6.31 44.96
N SER A 463 -43.24 -5.47 45.86
CA SER A 463 -43.88 -4.19 46.20
C SER A 463 -42.85 -3.16 46.65
N SER A 464 -43.16 -1.90 46.38
CA SER A 464 -42.19 -0.80 46.23
C SER A 464 -42.20 0.24 47.36
N MET A 465 -41.22 1.14 47.32
CA MET A 465 -41.01 2.29 48.21
C MET A 465 -42.21 3.25 48.34
N SER A 466 -42.34 3.90 49.51
CA SER A 466 -42.39 5.38 49.61
C SER A 466 -42.31 5.92 51.07
N ASN A 467 -41.47 6.95 51.27
CA ASN A 467 -41.60 8.20 52.08
C ASN A 467 -42.63 8.31 53.24
N SER A 468 -42.43 9.12 54.30
CA SER A 468 -41.35 10.06 54.72
C SER A 468 -41.65 10.63 56.13
N ASN A 469 -40.64 11.19 56.84
CA ASN A 469 -40.66 12.52 57.51
C ASN A 469 -39.51 12.69 58.54
N VAL A 470 -39.25 13.94 58.96
CA VAL A 470 -37.99 14.41 59.60
C VAL A 470 -38.29 15.14 60.94
N THR A 471 -37.23 15.40 61.74
CA THR A 471 -37.10 16.34 62.90
C THR A 471 -37.15 15.68 64.32
N PRO A 472 -36.58 16.29 65.40
CA PRO A 472 -35.24 15.84 65.85
C PRO A 472 -34.98 15.71 67.38
N ALA A 473 -33.87 15.03 67.70
CA ALA A 473 -32.98 15.19 68.87
C ALA A 473 -33.52 15.32 70.32
N THR A 474 -33.11 14.40 71.20
CA THR A 474 -32.76 14.70 72.61
C THR A 474 -31.74 13.67 73.14
N ALA A 475 -30.94 14.04 74.16
CA ALA A 475 -29.68 13.36 74.53
C ALA A 475 -29.83 12.17 75.50
N PRO A 476 -28.82 11.26 75.61
CA PRO A 476 -28.92 10.03 76.40
C PRO A 476 -28.35 10.13 77.84
N PRO A 477 -28.81 9.30 78.79
CA PRO A 477 -28.14 9.07 80.07
C PRO A 477 -27.02 8.00 79.97
N PRO A 478 -25.95 8.08 80.80
CA PRO A 478 -24.79 7.18 80.72
C PRO A 478 -24.97 5.83 81.45
N PRO A 479 -24.20 4.78 81.10
CA PRO A 479 -24.31 3.44 81.68
C PRO A 479 -23.49 3.23 82.97
N PRO A 480 -23.90 2.30 83.86
CA PRO A 480 -23.13 1.87 85.04
C PRO A 480 -21.96 0.91 84.69
N PRO A 481 -20.96 0.75 85.57
CA PRO A 481 -19.67 0.09 85.25
C PRO A 481 -19.70 -1.45 85.26
N PRO A 482 -18.72 -2.11 84.59
CA PRO A 482 -18.69 -3.56 84.41
C PRO A 482 -18.07 -4.35 85.60
N PRO A 483 -18.55 -5.58 85.88
CA PRO A 483 -17.87 -6.56 86.74
C PRO A 483 -16.58 -7.13 86.12
N PRO A 484 -15.72 -7.82 86.92
CA PRO A 484 -14.30 -8.02 86.61
C PRO A 484 -14.01 -9.14 85.59
N ALA A 485 -12.83 -9.01 84.95
CA ALA A 485 -12.37 -9.92 83.90
C ALA A 485 -11.96 -11.30 84.45
N ILE A 486 -12.53 -12.36 83.85
CA ILE A 486 -12.03 -13.73 84.00
C ILE A 486 -10.96 -13.98 82.93
N ALA A 487 -9.79 -14.45 83.33
CA ALA A 487 -8.65 -14.65 82.43
C ALA A 487 -8.87 -15.83 81.49
N VAL A 488 -8.82 -15.57 80.17
CA VAL A 488 -8.80 -16.62 79.13
C VAL A 488 -7.35 -17.12 78.95
N PRO A 489 -7.09 -18.44 78.89
CA PRO A 489 -5.74 -18.96 78.70
C PRO A 489 -5.08 -18.49 77.39
N GLN A 490 -3.81 -18.10 77.48
CA GLN A 490 -2.99 -17.63 76.35
C GLN A 490 -2.56 -18.79 75.41
N ALA A 491 -3.51 -19.39 74.70
CA ALA A 491 -3.25 -20.41 73.67
C ALA A 491 -3.36 -19.88 72.23
N ALA A 492 -3.66 -18.59 72.04
CA ALA A 492 -3.62 -17.93 70.74
C ALA A 492 -2.22 -17.33 70.45
N ARG A 493 -1.18 -18.18 70.38
CA ARG A 493 0.10 -17.74 69.80
C ARG A 493 -0.10 -17.48 68.32
N ILE A 494 -0.25 -16.20 67.99
CA ILE A 494 0.08 -15.54 66.72
C ILE A 494 0.42 -16.53 65.60
N ALA A 495 -0.57 -16.82 64.75
CA ALA A 495 -0.29 -17.37 63.44
C ALA A 495 0.55 -16.32 62.70
N GLN A 496 1.88 -16.51 62.69
CA GLN A 496 2.78 -15.65 61.93
C GLN A 496 2.31 -15.67 60.47
N PRO A 497 2.24 -14.52 59.77
CA PRO A 497 1.90 -14.51 58.36
C PRO A 497 2.92 -15.39 57.65
N ALA A 498 2.44 -16.48 57.04
CA ALA A 498 3.30 -17.39 56.31
C ALA A 498 4.12 -16.58 55.29
N LYS A 499 5.45 -16.73 55.33
CA LYS A 499 6.35 -16.02 54.41
C LYS A 499 5.79 -16.12 52.99
N PRO A 500 5.67 -15.02 52.23
CA PRO A 500 5.00 -15.04 50.94
C PRO A 500 5.70 -16.06 50.05
N VAL A 501 4.97 -17.13 49.71
CA VAL A 501 5.43 -18.13 48.76
C VAL A 501 5.55 -17.39 47.43
N ARG A 502 6.77 -17.30 46.89
CA ARG A 502 7.06 -16.60 45.64
C ARG A 502 6.09 -17.06 44.56
N ASP A 503 5.16 -16.18 44.18
CA ASP A 503 4.08 -16.51 43.27
C ASP A 503 4.66 -16.96 41.92
N SER A 504 4.48 -18.25 41.62
CA SER A 504 5.03 -18.82 40.39
C SER A 504 4.40 -18.22 39.13
N ALA A 505 3.20 -17.65 39.26
CA ALA A 505 2.54 -16.84 38.25
C ALA A 505 3.28 -15.52 37.98
N GLN A 506 3.57 -14.74 39.04
CA GLN A 506 4.31 -13.46 38.93
C GLN A 506 5.73 -13.65 38.36
N PHE A 507 6.37 -14.80 38.61
CA PHE A 507 7.67 -15.08 38.00
C PHE A 507 7.59 -15.23 36.47
N VAL A 508 6.50 -15.81 35.95
CA VAL A 508 6.27 -15.91 34.50
C VAL A 508 6.09 -14.51 33.92
N ASP A 509 5.20 -13.70 34.50
CA ASP A 509 4.98 -12.29 34.09
C ASP A 509 6.29 -11.49 33.98
N ILE A 510 7.15 -11.57 35.01
CA ILE A 510 8.44 -10.86 35.07
C ILE A 510 9.40 -11.33 33.96
N VAL A 511 9.42 -12.63 33.65
CA VAL A 511 10.25 -13.18 32.56
C VAL A 511 9.69 -12.77 31.19
N SER A 512 8.37 -12.84 31.00
CA SER A 512 7.67 -12.41 29.79
C SER A 512 7.92 -10.93 29.48
N ALA A 513 7.87 -10.07 30.51
CA ALA A 513 8.10 -8.64 30.42
C ALA A 513 9.51 -8.25 29.90
N VAL A 514 10.50 -9.14 29.98
CA VAL A 514 11.84 -8.95 29.40
C VAL A 514 11.99 -9.69 28.08
N LEU A 515 11.54 -10.95 28.01
CA LEU A 515 11.74 -11.83 26.86
C LEU A 515 11.04 -11.32 25.60
N PHE A 516 9.78 -10.88 25.72
CA PHE A 516 8.98 -10.44 24.57
C PHE A 516 9.53 -9.16 23.91
N PRO A 517 9.83 -8.07 24.65
CA PRO A 517 10.47 -6.89 24.05
C PRO A 517 11.82 -7.19 23.41
N VAL A 518 12.68 -7.99 24.06
CA VAL A 518 14.01 -8.33 23.51
C VAL A 518 13.87 -9.13 22.21
N ALA A 519 13.01 -10.14 22.18
CA ALA A 519 12.74 -10.92 20.98
C ALA A 519 12.16 -10.05 19.84
N PHE A 520 11.29 -9.09 20.16
CA PHE A 520 10.72 -8.16 19.17
C PHE A 520 11.73 -7.15 18.63
N ILE A 521 12.67 -6.68 19.46
CA ILE A 521 13.81 -5.85 19.02
C ILE A 521 14.73 -6.64 18.09
N VAL A 522 15.07 -7.89 18.43
CA VAL A 522 15.88 -8.76 17.57
C VAL A 522 15.17 -9.02 16.23
N PHE A 523 13.86 -9.30 16.25
CA PHE A 523 13.05 -9.41 15.02
C PHE A 523 13.13 -8.14 14.17
N ASN A 524 12.96 -6.95 14.77
CA ASN A 524 13.04 -5.67 14.07
C ASN A 524 14.42 -5.47 13.42
N ILE A 525 15.50 -5.72 14.16
CA ILE A 525 16.87 -5.60 13.65
C ILE A 525 17.07 -6.53 12.43
N ILE A 526 16.67 -7.80 12.53
CA ILE A 526 16.77 -8.76 11.41
C ILE A 526 15.91 -8.31 10.22
N TYR A 527 14.65 -7.94 10.46
CA TYR A 527 13.70 -7.53 9.41
C TYR A 527 14.23 -6.34 8.61
N TRP A 528 14.60 -5.25 9.31
CA TRP A 528 15.08 -4.04 8.66
C TRP A 528 16.45 -4.26 8.00
N MET A 529 17.38 -5.02 8.57
CA MET A 529 18.63 -5.36 7.88
C MET A 529 18.38 -6.14 6.59
N VAL A 530 17.53 -7.18 6.62
CA VAL A 530 17.24 -8.01 5.43
C VAL A 530 16.60 -7.18 4.32
N TYR A 531 15.57 -6.39 4.63
CA TYR A 531 14.81 -5.68 3.59
C TYR A 531 15.41 -4.31 3.18
N LEU A 532 16.26 -3.68 4.00
CA LEU A 532 16.97 -2.45 3.63
C LEU A 532 18.35 -2.73 2.98
N ASN A 533 19.16 -3.67 3.49
CA ASN A 533 20.50 -3.90 2.90
C ASN A 533 20.43 -4.54 1.51
N MET A 534 19.37 -5.33 1.23
CA MET A 534 19.04 -5.80 -0.13
C MET A 534 18.69 -4.68 -1.13
N HIS A 535 18.72 -3.41 -0.71
CA HIS A 535 18.58 -2.25 -1.57
C HIS A 535 19.95 -1.67 -2.02
N VAL A 536 21.04 -2.00 -1.33
CA VAL A 536 22.41 -1.49 -1.61
C VAL A 536 23.10 -2.29 -2.72
N GLU A 537 22.89 -3.61 -2.80
CA GLU A 537 23.51 -4.47 -3.82
C GLU A 537 23.07 -4.15 -5.27
N TYR A 538 22.01 -3.38 -5.45
CA TYR A 538 21.49 -2.91 -6.76
C TYR A 538 21.89 -1.47 -7.12
N VAL A 539 22.68 -0.79 -6.28
CA VAL A 539 23.23 0.56 -6.57
C VAL A 539 24.72 0.49 -6.93
N LEU A 540 25.34 -0.69 -6.77
CA LEU A 540 26.75 -0.98 -7.08
C LEU A 540 26.94 -1.96 -8.26
N LYS A 541 25.90 -2.11 -9.10
CA LYS A 541 25.90 -2.81 -10.39
C LYS A 541 24.98 -2.07 -11.36
#